data_AF-A0A9X4QWL8-F1
#
_entry.id   AF-A0A9X4QWL8-F1
#
_cell.length_a   1.000
_cell.length_b   1.000
_cell.length_c   1.000
_cell.angle_alpha   90.00
_cell.angle_beta   90.00
_cell.angle_gamma   90.00
#
_symmetry.space_group_name_H-M   'P 1'
#
loop_
_entity.id
_entity.type
_entity.pdbx_description
1 polymer ?
#
loop_
_entity_poly.entity_id
_entity_poly.type
_entity_poly.pdbx_seq_one_letter_code
_entity_poly.pdbx_strand_id
1 'polypeptide(L)'
;MGEGRFAQSLFNTVVITSLSLGLVVLFTLMAGYVYRAFRQGLLQIVFLIPISGMIIPLQSTIIPILSSRPAISLINTRTLMILLYTAGAIPFATIIYTGFVKGIPSEMEEAAAMEGCGRREPFLRLFSRSCCLPPAPSS
;
A
#
# COMPACT_ATOMS: atom_id res chain seq x y z
N MET A 1 29.03 24.54 -11.44
CA MET A 1 28.02 24.48 -10.37
C MET A 1 27.51 23.04 -10.26
N GLY A 2 27.81 22.32 -9.16
CA GLY A 2 26.80 21.41 -8.57
C GLY A 2 26.86 19.88 -8.73
N GLU A 3 27.93 19.21 -9.19
CA GLU A 3 27.91 17.74 -9.34
C GLU A 3 27.65 16.99 -8.01
N GLY A 4 28.28 17.41 -6.92
CA GLY A 4 28.06 16.81 -5.59
C GLY A 4 26.65 17.05 -5.01
N ARG A 5 26.02 18.18 -5.35
CA ARG A 5 24.65 18.51 -4.86
C ARG A 5 23.57 17.77 -5.65
N PHE A 6 23.83 17.49 -6.93
CA PHE A 6 22.92 16.71 -7.78
C PHE A 6 22.86 15.25 -7.34
N ALA A 7 24.03 14.60 -7.13
CA ALA A 7 24.10 13.23 -6.63
C ALA A 7 23.39 13.06 -5.27
N GLN A 8 23.57 14.01 -4.35
CA GLN A 8 22.91 13.98 -3.04
C GLN A 8 21.38 14.18 -3.15
N SER A 9 20.92 15.01 -4.09
CA SER A 9 19.49 15.21 -4.35
C SER A 9 18.84 13.96 -4.96
N LEU A 10 19.54 13.31 -5.89
CA LEU A 10 19.11 12.03 -6.45
C LEU A 10 18.99 10.95 -5.38
N PHE A 11 20.01 10.81 -4.52
CA PHE A 11 19.97 9.84 -3.43
C PHE A 11 18.80 10.09 -2.48
N ASN A 12 18.56 11.35 -2.10
CA ASN A 12 17.42 11.71 -1.26
C ASN A 12 16.08 11.31 -1.91
N THR A 13 15.89 11.59 -3.20
CA THR A 13 14.66 11.23 -3.92
C THR A 13 14.48 9.72 -4.00
N VAL A 14 15.54 8.95 -4.30
CA VAL A 14 15.47 7.48 -4.34
C VAL A 14 15.06 6.92 -2.98
N VAL A 15 15.65 7.42 -1.89
CA VAL A 15 15.31 7.00 -0.53
C VAL A 15 13.85 7.34 -0.20
N ILE A 16 13.40 8.55 -0.50
CA ILE A 16 12.02 8.98 -0.26
C ILE A 16 11.04 8.08 -1.04
N THR A 17 11.29 7.86 -2.33
CA THR A 17 10.40 7.06 -3.18
C THR A 17 10.36 5.60 -2.76
N SER A 18 11.50 4.99 -2.45
CA SER A 18 11.56 3.58 -2.01
C SER A 18 10.86 3.36 -0.67
N LEU A 19 11.07 4.24 0.31
CA LEU A 19 10.34 4.21 1.59
C LEU A 19 8.83 4.41 1.39
N SER A 20 8.44 5.38 0.57
CA SER A 20 7.03 5.65 0.28
C SER A 20 6.37 4.45 -0.38
N LEU A 21 7.02 3.86 -1.39
CA LEU A 21 6.51 2.68 -2.08
C LEU A 21 6.37 1.47 -1.15
N GLY A 22 7.35 1.24 -0.28
CA GLY A 22 7.28 0.17 0.73
C GLY A 22 6.08 0.34 1.66
N LEU A 23 5.82 1.56 2.12
CA LEU A 23 4.64 1.86 2.93
C LEU A 23 3.33 1.67 2.16
N VAL A 24 3.26 2.16 0.91
CA VAL A 24 2.07 2.00 0.06
C VAL A 24 1.72 0.52 -0.10
N VAL A 25 2.70 -0.32 -0.45
CA VAL A 25 2.49 -1.77 -0.60
C VAL A 25 1.99 -2.39 0.69
N LEU A 26 2.61 -2.07 1.83
CA LEU A 26 2.20 -2.60 3.12
C LEU A 26 0.75 -2.21 3.46
N PHE A 27 0.37 -0.95 3.28
CA PHE A 27 -0.99 -0.48 3.52
C PHE A 27 -2.00 -1.07 2.54
N THR A 28 -1.67 -1.17 1.26
CA THR A 28 -2.53 -1.76 0.23
C THR A 28 -2.79 -3.23 0.49
N LEU A 29 -1.78 -3.99 0.92
CA LEU A 29 -1.95 -5.39 1.31
C LEU A 29 -2.84 -5.54 2.56
N MET A 30 -2.64 -4.71 3.59
CA MET A 30 -3.53 -4.67 4.76
C MET A 30 -4.97 -4.31 4.37
N ALA A 31 -5.15 -3.34 3.47
CA ALA A 31 -6.45 -2.96 2.96
C ALA A 31 -7.13 -4.12 2.21
N GLY A 32 -6.36 -4.90 1.46
CA GLY A 32 -6.79 -6.16 0.85
C GLY A 32 -7.32 -7.20 1.83
N TYR A 33 -6.64 -7.36 2.96
CA TYR A 33 -7.10 -8.24 4.05
C TYR A 33 -8.42 -7.75 4.64
N VAL A 34 -8.51 -6.45 4.94
CA VAL A 34 -9.73 -5.82 5.47
C VAL A 34 -10.91 -5.98 4.49
N TYR A 35 -10.65 -5.88 3.18
CA TYR A 35 -11.65 -6.11 2.13
C TYR A 35 -12.25 -7.53 2.16
N ARG A 36 -11.45 -8.55 2.47
CA ARG A 36 -11.92 -9.94 2.62
C ARG A 36 -12.56 -10.23 3.98
N ALA A 37 -12.13 -9.55 5.03
CA ALA A 37 -12.54 -9.83 6.41
C ALA A 37 -13.87 -9.16 6.82
N PHE A 38 -14.21 -8.00 6.27
CA PHE A 38 -15.38 -7.22 6.67
C PHE A 38 -16.55 -7.34 5.68
N ARG A 39 -17.77 -6.98 6.12
CA ARG A 39 -18.96 -6.98 5.27
C ARG A 39 -18.86 -5.92 4.18
N GLN A 40 -19.24 -6.29 2.96
CA GLN A 40 -19.04 -5.51 1.72
C GLN A 40 -19.61 -4.07 1.77
N GLY A 41 -20.71 -3.83 2.48
CA GLY A 41 -21.35 -2.50 2.51
C GLY A 41 -20.54 -1.42 3.22
N LEU A 42 -19.97 -1.71 4.39
CA LEU A 42 -19.19 -0.74 5.18
C LEU A 42 -17.81 -0.49 4.55
N LEU A 43 -17.23 -1.53 3.96
CA LEU A 43 -15.98 -1.44 3.23
C LEU A 43 -16.11 -0.55 2.00
N GLN A 44 -17.21 -0.66 1.26
CA GLN A 44 -17.42 0.15 0.06
C GLN A 44 -17.32 1.65 0.38
N ILE A 45 -17.84 2.10 1.53
CA ILE A 45 -17.72 3.49 1.97
C ILE A 45 -16.27 3.85 2.32
N VAL A 46 -15.59 3.01 3.09
CA VAL A 46 -14.19 3.23 3.51
C VAL A 46 -13.25 3.29 2.31
N PHE A 47 -13.51 2.52 1.25
CA PHE A 47 -12.74 2.58 0.00
C PHE A 47 -13.18 3.72 -0.92
N LEU A 48 -14.45 4.13 -0.93
CA LEU A 48 -14.93 5.24 -1.76
C LEU A 48 -14.40 6.61 -1.29
N ILE A 49 -14.25 6.83 0.02
CA ILE A 49 -13.72 8.09 0.57
C ILE A 49 -12.34 8.47 -0.01
N PRO A 50 -11.30 7.63 0.07
CA PRO A 50 -9.98 7.99 -0.47
C PRO A 50 -9.98 8.07 -2.00
N ILE A 51 -10.84 7.30 -2.69
CA ILE A 51 -11.01 7.39 -4.15
C ILE A 51 -11.61 8.74 -4.55
N SER A 52 -12.61 9.24 -3.80
CA SER A 52 -13.19 10.56 -4.03
C SER A 52 -12.16 11.69 -3.83
N GLY A 53 -11.21 11.51 -2.92
CA GLY A 53 -10.11 12.45 -2.68
C GLY A 53 -9.11 12.51 -3.84
N MET A 54 -9.01 11.46 -4.66
CA MET A 54 -8.13 11.44 -5.84
C MET A 54 -8.60 12.35 -6.99
N ILE A 55 -9.87 12.79 -6.96
CA ILE A 55 -10.41 13.78 -7.91
C ILE A 55 -9.64 15.10 -7.76
N ILE A 56 -9.15 15.40 -6.55
CA ILE A 56 -8.26 16.51 -6.29
C ILE A 56 -6.83 16.03 -6.57
N PRO A 57 -6.14 16.55 -7.59
CA PRO A 57 -4.79 16.12 -7.90
C PRO A 57 -3.85 16.43 -6.73
N LEU A 58 -2.95 15.49 -6.40
CA LEU A 58 -1.93 15.68 -5.34
C LEU A 58 -1.17 17.00 -5.50
N GLN A 59 -0.89 17.40 -6.73
CA GLN A 59 -0.19 18.65 -7.04
C GLN A 59 -0.97 19.90 -6.60
N SER A 60 -2.31 19.91 -6.70
CA SER A 60 -3.11 21.05 -6.25
C SER A 60 -3.25 21.11 -4.73
N THR A 61 -3.01 19.99 -4.03
CA THR A 61 -3.06 19.92 -2.56
C THR A 61 -1.73 20.32 -1.92
N ILE A 62 -0.60 20.12 -2.61
CA ILE A 62 0.72 20.55 -2.11
C ILE A 62 0.81 22.06 -1.92
N ILE A 63 0.28 22.85 -2.86
CA ILE A 63 0.31 24.32 -2.82
C ILE A 63 -0.33 24.89 -1.54
N PRO A 64 -1.58 24.55 -1.17
CA PRO A 64 -2.20 25.04 0.06
C PRO A 64 -1.54 24.47 1.32
N ILE A 65 -1.01 23.24 1.28
CA ILE A 65 -0.26 22.67 2.42
C ILE A 65 1.00 23.51 2.70
N LEU A 66 1.74 23.90 1.65
CA LEU A 66 2.94 24.74 1.78
C LEU A 66 2.63 26.20 2.13
N SER A 67 1.49 26.72 1.65
CA SER A 67 1.04 28.10 1.91
C SER A 67 0.36 28.25 3.28
N SER A 68 -0.20 27.16 3.81
CA SER A 68 -0.68 27.13 5.19
C SER A 68 0.50 27.41 6.14
N ARG A 69 0.21 27.97 7.33
CA ARG A 69 1.18 27.99 8.43
C ARG A 69 0.89 26.80 9.34
N PRO A 70 1.47 25.61 9.12
CA PRO A 70 1.27 24.54 10.08
C PRO A 70 1.82 24.95 11.44
N ALA A 71 1.02 24.65 12.46
CA ALA A 71 1.51 24.60 13.84
C ALA A 71 2.63 23.55 14.01
N ILE A 72 2.82 22.68 13.00
CA ILE A 72 3.74 21.55 13.00
C ILE A 72 4.94 21.92 12.11
N SER A 73 6.15 21.95 12.67
CA SER A 73 7.42 22.27 11.97
C SER A 73 7.80 21.30 10.81
N LEU A 74 6.91 20.38 10.44
CA LEU A 74 7.14 19.32 9.46
C LEU A 74 7.12 19.79 8.00
N ILE A 75 6.70 21.04 7.69
CA ILE A 75 6.48 21.54 6.32
C ILE A 75 7.70 21.34 5.40
N ASN A 76 8.90 21.37 5.98
CA ASN A 76 10.16 21.27 5.23
C ASN A 76 10.98 20.01 5.55
N THR A 77 10.35 18.98 6.12
CA THR A 77 11.04 17.74 6.51
C THR A 77 10.75 16.63 5.50
N ARG A 78 11.76 15.79 5.21
CA ARG A 78 11.64 14.59 4.33
C ARG A 78 10.45 13.70 4.71
N THR A 79 10.11 13.64 6.00
CA THR A 79 8.98 12.90 6.55
C THR A 79 7.63 13.35 5.99
N LEU A 80 7.40 14.66 5.82
CA LEU A 80 6.14 15.15 5.27
C LEU A 80 6.00 14.78 3.80
N MET A 81 7.09 14.87 3.03
CA MET A 81 7.10 14.43 1.63
C MET A 81 6.75 12.95 1.51
N ILE A 82 7.41 12.08 2.28
CA ILE A 82 7.11 10.64 2.31
C ILE A 82 5.64 10.39 2.63
N LEU A 83 5.10 11.08 3.63
CA LEU A 83 3.70 10.91 4.05
C LEU A 83 2.71 11.34 2.96
N LEU A 84 2.94 12.49 2.31
CA LEU A 84 2.09 12.97 1.22
C LEU A 84 2.12 12.04 0.01
N TYR A 85 3.31 11.59 -0.41
CA TYR A 85 3.44 10.64 -1.52
C TYR A 85 2.77 9.31 -1.19
N THR A 86 2.96 8.80 0.02
CA THR A 86 2.31 7.56 0.48
C THR A 86 0.80 7.70 0.50
N ALA A 87 0.26 8.73 1.16
CA ALA A 87 -1.18 8.97 1.28
C ALA A 87 -1.86 9.13 -0.09
N GLY A 88 -1.19 9.82 -1.02
CA GLY A 88 -1.67 10.00 -2.38
C GLY A 88 -1.69 8.74 -3.24
N ALA A 89 -0.71 7.85 -3.05
CA ALA A 89 -0.57 6.63 -3.84
C ALA A 89 -1.45 5.47 -3.35
N ILE A 90 -1.82 5.44 -2.07
CA ILE A 90 -2.69 4.42 -1.47
C ILE A 90 -4.02 4.20 -2.23
N PRO A 91 -4.85 5.23 -2.56
CA PRO A 91 -6.13 4.99 -3.23
C PRO A 91 -5.96 4.30 -4.58
N PHE A 92 -4.98 4.72 -5.37
CA PHE A 92 -4.67 4.12 -6.67
C PHE A 92 -4.18 2.68 -6.54
N ALA A 93 -3.21 2.44 -5.67
CA ALA A 93 -2.67 1.10 -5.42
C ALA A 93 -3.78 0.15 -4.94
N THR A 94 -4.71 0.64 -4.12
CA THR A 94 -5.84 -0.12 -3.61
C THR A 94 -6.86 -0.47 -4.69
N ILE A 95 -7.17 0.45 -5.61
CA ILE A 95 -8.03 0.16 -6.77
C ILE A 95 -7.40 -0.96 -7.62
N ILE A 96 -6.10 -0.83 -7.93
CA ILE A 96 -5.38 -1.83 -8.72
C ILE A 96 -5.40 -3.18 -8.01
N TYR A 97 -5.08 -3.19 -6.71
CA TYR A 97 -5.03 -4.41 -5.92
C TYR A 97 -6.40 -5.10 -5.84
N THR A 98 -7.47 -4.35 -5.60
CA THR A 98 -8.83 -4.92 -5.56
C THR A 98 -9.29 -5.42 -6.93
N GLY A 99 -8.90 -4.74 -8.02
CA GLY A 99 -9.10 -5.23 -9.39
C GLY A 99 -8.35 -6.54 -9.65
N PHE A 100 -7.10 -6.61 -9.22
CA PHE A 100 -6.28 -7.82 -9.32
C PHE A 100 -6.89 -8.98 -8.55
N VAL A 101 -7.26 -8.77 -7.27
CA VAL A 101 -7.87 -9.80 -6.42
C VAL A 101 -9.20 -10.32 -6.97
N LYS A 102 -10.02 -9.45 -7.59
CA LYS A 102 -11.27 -9.87 -8.25
C LYS A 102 -11.05 -10.67 -9.54
N GLY A 103 -9.90 -10.48 -10.19
CA GLY A 103 -9.56 -11.18 -11.43
C GLY A 103 -8.94 -12.56 -11.24
N ILE A 104 -8.63 -12.98 -10.01
CA ILE A 104 -8.06 -14.30 -9.73
C ILE A 104 -9.18 -15.36 -9.91
N PRO A 105 -9.04 -16.30 -10.87
CA PRO A 105 -10.04 -17.34 -11.08
C PRO A 105 -10.12 -18.28 -9.87
N SER A 106 -11.31 -18.81 -9.59
CA SER A 106 -11.57 -19.68 -8.43
C SER A 106 -10.67 -20.91 -8.37
N GLU A 107 -10.20 -21.39 -9.53
CA GLU A 107 -9.26 -22.51 -9.66
C GLU A 107 -7.94 -22.28 -8.93
N MET A 108 -7.43 -21.04 -8.95
CA MET A 108 -6.22 -20.65 -8.21
C MET A 108 -6.47 -20.63 -6.70
N GLU A 109 -7.71 -20.30 -6.29
CA GLU A 109 -8.12 -20.29 -4.89
C GLU A 109 -8.32 -21.72 -4.34
N GLU A 110 -8.77 -22.65 -5.18
CA GLU A 110 -8.87 -24.07 -4.88
C GLU A 110 -7.50 -24.74 -4.83
N ALA A 111 -6.58 -24.43 -5.76
CA ALA A 111 -5.21 -24.91 -5.69
C ALA A 111 -4.51 -24.43 -4.40
N ALA A 112 -4.65 -23.15 -4.04
CA ALA A 112 -4.10 -22.62 -2.78
C ALA A 112 -4.75 -23.24 -1.53
N ALA A 113 -6.04 -23.58 -1.59
CA ALA A 113 -6.72 -24.32 -0.52
C ALA A 113 -6.23 -25.77 -0.40
N MET A 114 -5.94 -26.43 -1.53
CA MET A 114 -5.32 -27.75 -1.59
C MET A 114 -3.86 -27.73 -1.07
N GLU A 115 -3.17 -26.60 -1.22
CA GLU A 115 -1.83 -26.33 -0.66
C GLU A 115 -1.84 -25.94 0.84
N GLY A 116 -3.00 -25.95 1.51
CA GLY A 116 -3.11 -25.67 2.95
C GLY A 116 -3.09 -24.18 3.32
N CYS A 117 -3.06 -23.28 2.34
CA CYS A 117 -3.23 -21.84 2.56
C CYS A 117 -4.73 -21.51 2.71
N GLY A 118 -5.31 -21.85 3.87
CA GLY A 118 -6.73 -21.64 4.15
C GLY A 118 -7.18 -20.17 4.10
N ARG A 119 -8.45 -19.96 3.71
CA ARG A 119 -9.18 -18.70 3.45
C ARG A 119 -9.10 -17.59 4.53
N ARG A 120 -8.49 -17.81 5.70
CA ARG A 120 -8.57 -16.91 6.88
C ARG A 120 -7.27 -16.74 7.66
N GLU A 121 -6.10 -16.89 7.05
CA GLU A 121 -4.86 -16.62 7.78
C GLU A 121 -4.56 -15.12 7.86
N PRO A 122 -4.12 -14.60 9.03
CA PRO A 122 -3.73 -13.21 9.16
C PRO A 122 -2.49 -12.94 8.29
N PHE A 123 -2.45 -11.76 7.66
CA PHE A 123 -1.39 -11.28 6.76
C PHE A 123 0.05 -11.52 7.27
N LEU A 124 0.26 -11.53 8.60
CA LEU A 124 1.57 -11.86 9.21
C LEU A 124 2.03 -13.31 8.99
N ARG A 125 1.12 -14.29 8.83
CA ARG A 125 1.47 -15.71 8.58
C ARG A 125 1.90 -15.98 7.15
N LEU A 126 1.44 -15.17 6.19
CA LEU A 126 1.93 -15.23 4.81
C LEU A 126 3.41 -14.80 4.74
N PHE A 127 3.82 -13.86 5.60
CA PHE A 127 5.18 -13.32 5.61
C PHE A 127 6.12 -14.09 6.56
N SER A 128 5.63 -14.59 7.69
CA SER A 128 6.45 -15.42 8.59
C SER A 128 6.38 -16.89 8.16
N ARG A 129 7.39 -17.35 7.43
CA ARG A 129 7.84 -18.76 7.29
C ARG A 129 6.78 -19.84 7.64
N SER A 130 6.27 -20.62 6.66
CA SER A 130 6.31 -22.11 6.69
C SER A 130 5.34 -22.88 5.76
N CYS A 131 4.37 -22.30 5.04
CA CYS A 131 3.42 -23.12 4.25
C CYS A 131 3.93 -23.57 2.86
N CYS A 132 5.20 -23.94 2.76
CA CYS A 132 5.78 -24.66 1.62
C CYS A 132 6.59 -25.87 2.09
N LEU A 133 6.18 -26.53 3.19
CA LEU A 133 6.70 -27.86 3.49
C LEU A 133 5.59 -28.89 3.21
N PRO A 134 5.70 -29.68 2.13
CA PRO A 134 4.76 -30.76 1.86
C PRO A 134 4.82 -31.78 3.00
N PRO A 135 3.68 -32.39 3.42
CA PRO A 135 3.73 -33.51 4.35
C PRO A 135 4.49 -34.67 3.68
N ALA A 136 5.58 -35.12 4.30
CA ALA A 136 6.32 -36.28 3.84
C ALA A 136 5.40 -37.52 3.80
N PRO A 137 5.48 -38.34 2.74
CA PRO A 137 4.62 -39.52 2.62
C PRO A 137 4.93 -40.51 3.75
N SER A 138 3.90 -40.87 4.51
CA SER A 138 3.94 -41.94 5.51
C SER A 138 3.97 -43.30 4.81
N SER A 139 5.12 -43.97 4.85
CA SER A 139 5.22 -45.44 4.79
C SER A 139 4.81 -46.06 6.11
#